data_AF-A0A939XM19-F1
#
_entry.id   AF-A0A939XM19-F1
#
_cell.length_a   1.000
_cell.length_b   1.000
_cell.length_c   1.000
_cell.angle_alpha   90.00
_cell.angle_beta   90.00
_cell.angle_gamma   90.00
#
_symmetry.space_group_name_H-M   'P 1'
#
loop_
_entity.id
_entity.type
_entity.pdbx_description
1 polymer ?
#
loop_
_entity_poly.entity_id
_entity_poly.type
_entity_poly.pdbx_seq_one_letter_code
_entity_poly.pdbx_strand_id
1 'polypeptide(L)' 'MTRYILLTLALIIGAINGGDACTNFLITKSASGGCGNIITYAADSHTLYGFLYHSNAATYPAGAMRKIYD' A
#
# COMPACT_ATOMS: atom_id res chain seq x y z
N MET A 1 -34.43 -7.91 -23.75
CA MET A 1 -33.28 -7.34 -24.48
C MET A 1 -32.64 -6.21 -23.66
N THR A 2 -33.28 -5.04 -23.52
CA THR A 2 -32.69 -3.84 -22.87
C THR A 2 -32.29 -4.02 -21.40
N ARG A 3 -33.07 -4.77 -20.61
CA ARG A 3 -32.74 -5.06 -19.19
C ARG A 3 -31.46 -5.88 -19.02
N TYR A 4 -31.20 -6.82 -19.93
CA TYR A 4 -29.97 -7.62 -19.89
C TYR A 4 -28.77 -6.80 -20.33
N ILE A 5 -28.93 -5.90 -21.30
CA ILE A 5 -27.89 -4.96 -21.75
C ILE A 5 -27.46 -4.04 -20.59
N LEU A 6 -28.43 -3.49 -19.85
CA LEU A 6 -28.16 -2.64 -18.69
C LEU A 6 -27.45 -3.40 -17.56
N LEU A 7 -27.84 -4.66 -17.31
CA LEU A 7 -27.18 -5.54 -16.34
C LEU A 7 -25.74 -5.87 -16.74
N THR A 8 -25.50 -6.20 -18.01
CA THR A 8 -24.15 -6.48 -18.51
C THR A 8 -23.26 -5.24 -18.46
N LEU A 9 -23.80 -4.05 -18.75
CA LEU A 9 -23.06 -2.80 -18.71
C LEU A 9 -22.65 -2.42 -17.28
N ALA A 10 -23.55 -2.60 -16.30
CA ALA A 10 -23.27 -2.38 -14.89
C ALA A 10 -22.16 -3.31 -14.36
N LEU A 11 -22.13 -4.57 -14.80
CA LEU A 11 -21.12 -5.54 -14.39
C LEU A 11 -19.71 -5.18 -14.92
N ILE A 12 -19.64 -4.69 -16.16
CA ILE A 12 -18.37 -4.25 -16.78
C ILE A 12 -17.81 -3.03 -16.06
N ILE A 13 -18.68 -2.07 -15.69
CA ILE A 13 -18.28 -0.87 -14.94
C ILE A 13 -17.83 -1.20 -13.51
N GLY A 14 -18.38 -2.26 -12.89
CA GLY A 14 -17.92 -2.72 -11.57
C GLY A 14 -16.55 -3.42 -11.58
N ALA A 15 -16.12 -3.93 -12.73
CA ALA A 15 -14.88 -4.71 -12.86
C ALA A 15 -13.62 -3.86 -13.10
N ILE A 16 -13.75 -2.57 -13.43
CA ILE A 16 -12.62 -1.65 -13.71
C ILE A 16 -11.97 -1.05 -12.46
N ASN A 17 -12.10 -1.70 -11.30
CA ASN A 17 -11.40 -1.29 -10.08
C ASN A 17 -9.95 -1.79 -10.12
N GLY A 18 -9.10 -1.10 -10.88
CA GLY A 18 -7.65 -1.21 -10.73
C GLY A 18 -7.23 -0.50 -9.44
N GLY A 19 -6.99 -1.27 -8.38
CA GLY A 19 -6.35 -0.74 -7.18
C GLY A 19 -4.83 -0.79 -7.34
N ASP A 20 -4.12 0.20 -6.82
CA ASP A 20 -2.67 0.11 -6.60
C ASP A 20 -2.41 -1.03 -5.61
N ALA A 21 -2.13 -2.22 -6.15
CA ALA A 21 -2.04 -3.43 -5.36
C ALA A 21 -0.69 -3.46 -4.63
N CYS A 22 -0.74 -3.38 -3.30
CA CYS A 22 0.40 -3.68 -2.44
C CYS A 22 0.12 -4.98 -1.68
N THR A 23 1.13 -5.83 -1.50
CA THR A 23 1.00 -7.07 -0.72
C THR A 23 1.71 -6.91 0.63
N ASN A 24 0.94 -6.96 1.71
CA ASN A 24 1.42 -6.67 3.08
C ASN A 24 1.02 -7.79 4.05
N PHE A 25 1.90 -8.11 5.01
CA PHE A 25 1.59 -9.04 6.10
C PHE A 25 1.80 -8.39 7.46
N LEU A 26 0.87 -8.65 8.37
CA LEU A 26 0.97 -8.31 9.79
C LEU A 26 1.00 -9.60 10.60
N ILE A 27 2.08 -9.80 11.35
CA ILE A 27 2.29 -11.03 12.13
C ILE A 27 2.40 -10.63 13.60
N THR A 28 1.50 -11.16 14.43
CA THR A 28 1.55 -10.93 15.88
C THR A 28 2.67 -11.75 16.51
N LYS A 29 3.15 -11.33 17.69
CA LYS A 29 4.20 -12.04 18.45
C LYS A 29 3.94 -13.54 18.64
N SER A 30 2.68 -13.93 18.84
CA SER A 30 2.31 -15.34 19.00
C SER A 30 2.42 -16.12 17.68
N ALA A 31 2.16 -15.47 16.54
CA ALA A 31 2.25 -16.07 15.22
C ALA A 31 3.68 -16.08 14.65
N SER A 32 4.60 -15.28 15.20
CA SER A 32 6.00 -15.17 14.74
C SER A 32 6.97 -16.12 15.44
N GLY A 33 6.49 -17.11 16.20
CA GLY A 33 7.36 -17.99 16.99
C GLY A 33 8.09 -17.27 18.15
N GLY A 34 7.57 -16.12 18.60
CA GLY A 34 8.14 -15.36 19.71
C GLY A 34 9.05 -14.20 19.31
N CYS A 35 9.38 -14.05 18.02
CA CYS A 35 10.28 -13.02 17.47
C CYS A 35 9.74 -11.58 17.56
N GLY A 36 8.52 -11.38 18.06
CA GLY A 36 7.87 -10.08 18.19
C GLY A 36 6.84 -9.82 17.09
N ASN A 37 6.28 -8.62 17.05
CA ASN A 37 5.36 -8.24 15.97
C ASN A 37 6.17 -7.92 14.71
N ILE A 38 5.75 -8.44 13.56
CA ILE A 38 6.40 -8.21 12.26
C ILE A 38 5.40 -7.50 11.35
N ILE A 39 5.87 -6.45 10.68
CA ILE A 39 5.12 -5.67 9.70
C ILE A 39 5.92 -5.72 8.40
N THR A 40 5.31 -6.16 7.31
CA THR A 40 5.94 -6.21 5.99
C THR A 40 5.17 -5.38 4.97
N TYR A 41 5.90 -4.86 3.98
CA TYR A 41 5.35 -4.09 2.87
C TYR A 41 6.12 -4.40 1.59
N ALA A 42 5.42 -4.81 0.53
CA ALA A 42 6.00 -4.97 -0.81
C ALA A 42 5.90 -3.63 -1.56
N ALA A 43 7.03 -2.93 -1.68
CA ALA A 43 7.14 -1.67 -2.40
C ALA A 43 7.39 -1.91 -3.89
N ASP A 44 6.35 -2.30 -4.63
CA ASP A 44 6.46 -2.66 -6.04
C ASP A 44 6.84 -1.44 -6.89
N SER A 45 8.01 -1.47 -7.51
CA SER A 45 8.45 -0.47 -8.49
C SER A 45 9.52 -1.07 -9.40
N HIS A 46 9.38 -0.81 -10.70
CA HIS A 46 10.35 -1.26 -11.71
C HIS A 46 11.66 -0.46 -11.70
N THR A 47 11.70 0.70 -11.03
CA THR A 47 12.83 1.63 -11.04
C THR A 47 13.43 1.86 -9.65
N LEU A 48 12.74 1.46 -8.59
CA LEU A 48 13.21 1.65 -7.23
C LEU A 48 14.12 0.50 -6.79
N TYR A 49 15.41 0.78 -6.62
CA TYR A 49 16.29 -0.08 -5.83
C TYR A 49 16.29 0.47 -4.40
N GLY A 50 15.69 -0.28 -3.46
CA GLY A 50 15.55 0.17 -2.08
C GLY A 50 16.89 0.52 -1.42
N PHE A 51 16.86 1.49 -0.51
CA PHE A 51 17.99 1.88 0.32
C PHE A 51 17.56 1.86 1.79
N LEU A 52 18.53 1.72 2.69
CA LEU A 52 18.30 1.94 4.11
C LEU A 52 18.90 3.28 4.50
N TYR A 53 18.05 4.22 4.94
CA TYR A 53 18.51 5.52 5.42
C TYR A 53 18.54 5.56 6.94
N HIS A 54 19.58 6.22 7.45
CA HIS A 54 19.63 6.67 8.83
C HIS A 54 19.43 8.19 8.86
N SER A 55 18.51 8.67 9.68
CA SER A 55 18.27 10.10 9.90
C SER A 55 18.30 10.37 11.39
N ASN A 56 19.00 11.42 11.81
CA ASN A 56 19.03 11.84 13.21
C ASN A 56 17.64 12.23 13.69
N ALA A 57 17.41 12.13 15.00
CA ALA A 57 16.19 12.61 15.63
C ALA A 57 15.99 14.10 15.33
N ALA A 58 14.76 14.48 14.96
CA ALA A 58 14.38 15.84 14.66
C ALA A 58 13.05 16.18 15.34
N THR A 59 12.86 17.44 15.70
CA THR A 59 11.58 17.95 16.23
C THR A 59 10.83 18.60 15.08
N TYR A 60 9.60 18.16 14.83
CA TYR A 60 8.74 18.70 13.77
C TYR A 60 7.62 19.53 14.40
N PRO A 61 7.56 20.86 14.16
CA PRO A 61 6.46 21.69 14.66
C PRO A 61 5.14 21.32 13.97
N ALA A 62 4.02 21.72 14.57
CA ALA A 62 2.70 21.51 13.99
C ALA A 62 2.61 22.12 12.58
N GLY A 63 2.15 21.31 11.62
CA GLY A 63 2.05 21.71 10.20
C GLY A 63 3.33 21.54 9.38
N ALA A 64 4.42 21.00 9.95
CA ALA A 64 5.61 20.68 9.16
C ALA A 64 5.32 19.63 8.08
N MET A 65 5.83 19.86 6.86
CA MET A 65 5.69 18.97 5.72
C MET A 65 7.06 18.51 5.20
N ARG A 66 7.16 17.27 4.73
CA ARG A 66 8.33 16.78 4.00
C ARG A 66 8.25 17.26 2.56
N LYS A 67 9.35 17.81 2.04
CA LYS A 67 9.47 18.13 0.62
C LYS A 67 9.68 16.83 -0.16
N ILE A 68 8.82 16.60 -1.15
CA ILE A 68 8.91 15.46 -2.08
C ILE A 68 9.65 15.94 -3.33
N TYR A 69 10.52 15.09 -3.86
CA TYR A 69 11.25 15.30 -5.11
C TYR A 69 10.87 14.17 -6.07
N ASP A 70 10.72 14.49 -7.36
CA ASP A 70 10.49 13.54 -8.46
C ASP A 70 11.79 13.27 -9.22
#